data_AF-A0A2A9LTP2-F1
#
_entry.id   AF-A0A2A9LTP2-F1
#
_cell.length_a   1.000
_cell.length_b   1.000
_cell.length_c   1.000
_cell.angle_alpha   90.00
_cell.angle_beta   90.00
_cell.angle_gamma   90.00
#
_symmetry.space_group_name_H-M   'P 1'
#
loop_
_entity.id
_entity.type
_entity.pdbx_description
1 polymer ?
#
loop_
_entity_poly.entity_id
_entity_poly.type
_entity_poly.pdbx_seq_one_letter_code
_entity_poly.pdbx_strand_id
1 'polypeptide(L)'
;MNCKPGLAAISVAVALAGCGTCSGPALPPAQVETHTKVIDSACSWTKPIYLEKTDVLSDSTARAVLEHNRTGAKVCGWRPLAK
;
A
#
# COMPACT_ATOMS: atom_id res chain seq x y z
N MET A 1 -20.98 10.58 30.44
CA MET A 1 -20.65 10.86 31.86
C MET A 1 -21.10 12.28 32.14
N ASN A 2 -22.18 12.42 32.88
CA ASN A 2 -22.91 13.67 33.07
C ASN A 2 -22.22 14.53 34.14
N CYS A 3 -21.71 15.70 33.77
CA CYS A 3 -21.37 16.75 34.74
C CYS A 3 -22.68 17.29 35.32
N LYS A 4 -23.13 16.74 36.45
CA LYS A 4 -24.25 17.29 37.21
C LYS A 4 -23.69 18.24 38.27
N PRO A 5 -23.88 19.57 38.15
CA PRO A 5 -23.66 20.47 39.27
C PRO A 5 -24.78 20.25 40.30
N GLY A 6 -24.41 20.02 41.55
CA GLY A 6 -25.36 19.89 42.65
C GLY A 6 -26.12 21.21 42.83
N LEU A 7 -27.44 21.15 42.70
CA LEU A 7 -28.33 22.28 42.92
C LEU A 7 -28.45 22.52 44.44
N ALA A 8 -27.70 23.48 44.97
CA ALA A 8 -27.94 24.08 46.28
C ALA A 8 -28.13 25.59 46.09
N ALA A 9 -29.03 26.14 46.90
CA ALA A 9 -29.73 27.40 46.69
C ALA A 9 -28.86 28.67 46.71
N ILE A 10 -29.33 29.66 45.93
CA ILE A 10 -29.29 31.12 46.13
C ILE A 10 -27.94 31.72 46.59
N SER A 11 -27.26 32.41 45.66
CA SER A 11 -26.76 33.79 45.85
C SER A 11 -26.16 34.34 44.56
N VAL A 12 -26.56 35.56 44.21
CA VAL A 12 -25.98 36.35 43.12
C VAL A 12 -24.52 36.66 43.43
N ALA A 13 -23.60 36.13 42.64
CA ALA A 13 -22.23 36.58 42.57
C ALA A 13 -21.72 36.39 41.13
N VAL A 14 -21.47 37.52 40.45
CA VAL A 14 -20.74 37.58 39.18
C VAL A 14 -19.30 37.15 39.48
N ALA A 15 -18.88 36.01 38.93
CA ALA A 15 -17.50 35.56 38.93
C ALA A 15 -17.07 35.29 37.48
N LEU A 16 -15.86 35.75 37.18
CA LEU A 16 -15.31 35.91 35.84
C LEU A 16 -15.30 34.62 35.02
N ALA A 17 -15.41 34.80 33.70
CA ALA A 17 -15.22 33.78 32.69
C ALA A 17 -13.88 33.05 32.88
N GLY A 18 -13.94 31.84 33.44
CA GLY A 18 -12.90 30.83 33.26
C GLY A 18 -13.38 29.89 32.16
N CYS A 19 -12.71 29.88 31.01
CA CYS A 19 -12.89 28.83 30.01
C CYS A 19 -12.33 27.53 30.61
N GLY A 20 -13.17 26.80 31.35
CA GLY A 20 -12.83 25.46 31.82
C GLY A 20 -12.77 24.54 30.62
N THR A 21 -11.59 24.36 30.03
CA THR A 21 -11.38 23.25 29.10
C THR A 21 -11.61 21.98 29.90
N CYS A 22 -12.75 21.33 29.66
CA CYS A 22 -12.96 19.96 30.07
C CYS A 22 -11.83 19.15 29.43
N SER A 23 -10.83 18.76 30.23
CA SER A 23 -9.84 17.76 29.84
C SER A 23 -10.60 16.47 29.57
N GLY A 24 -10.97 16.25 28.31
CA GLY A 24 -11.45 14.95 27.86
C GLY A 24 -10.37 13.90 28.10
N PRO A 25 -10.73 12.62 28.22
CA PRO A 25 -9.73 11.56 28.36
C PRO A 25 -8.72 11.66 27.22
N ALA A 26 -7.43 11.66 27.57
CA ALA A 26 -6.35 11.62 26.60
C ALA A 26 -6.60 10.41 25.68
N LEU A 27 -6.77 10.67 24.37
CA LEU A 27 -6.82 9.61 23.38
C LEU A 27 -5.53 8.79 23.51
N PRO A 28 -5.62 7.44 23.52
CA PRO A 28 -4.42 6.61 23.52
C PRO A 28 -3.56 6.98 22.30
N PRO A 29 -2.23 6.88 22.41
CA PRO A 29 -1.35 7.19 21.30
C PRO A 29 -1.74 6.35 20.09
N ALA A 30 -1.84 6.99 18.92
CA ALA A 30 -2.17 6.30 17.68
C ALA A 30 -1.18 5.16 17.44
N GLN A 31 -1.70 3.93 17.35
CA GLN A 31 -0.89 2.75 17.06
C GLN A 31 -0.67 2.70 15.55
N VAL A 32 0.59 2.72 15.11
CA VAL A 32 0.95 2.61 13.69
C VAL A 32 1.28 1.16 13.40
N GLU A 33 0.42 0.48 12.65
CA GLU A 33 0.70 -0.86 12.13
C GLU A 33 1.47 -0.74 10.80
N THR A 34 2.63 -1.39 10.75
CA THR A 34 3.45 -1.47 9.54
C THR A 34 3.18 -2.80 8.83
N HIS A 35 2.82 -2.72 7.55
CA HIS A 35 2.62 -3.89 6.71
C HIS A 35 3.69 -3.96 5.62
N THR A 36 4.36 -5.10 5.51
CA THR A 36 5.29 -5.36 4.40
C THR A 36 4.51 -5.90 3.22
N LYS A 37 4.56 -5.18 2.09
CA LYS A 37 4.05 -5.65 0.81
C LYS A 37 5.22 -6.13 -0.06
N VAL A 38 5.23 -7.41 -0.40
CA VAL A 38 6.15 -7.94 -1.41
C VAL A 38 5.63 -7.53 -2.79
N ILE A 39 6.44 -6.78 -3.52
CA ILE A 39 6.16 -6.39 -4.90
C ILE A 39 7.09 -7.17 -5.80
N ASP A 40 6.55 -8.08 -6.60
CA ASP A 40 7.30 -8.65 -7.70
C ASP A 40 7.46 -7.60 -8.80
N SER A 41 8.71 -7.18 -9.02
CA SER A 41 9.07 -6.22 -10.05
C SER A 41 9.68 -6.88 -11.29
N ALA A 42 9.66 -8.22 -11.39
CA ALA A 42 10.25 -8.97 -12.51
C ALA A 42 9.80 -8.44 -13.88
N CYS A 43 8.49 -8.20 -14.06
CA CYS A 43 7.95 -7.73 -15.34
C CYS A 43 8.44 -6.32 -15.74
N SER A 44 8.96 -5.52 -14.81
CA SER A 44 9.48 -4.17 -15.12
C SER A 44 10.84 -4.25 -15.80
N TRP A 45 11.74 -5.09 -15.30
CA TRP A 45 13.13 -5.19 -15.77
C TRP A 45 13.36 -6.35 -16.76
N THR A 46 12.49 -7.36 -16.79
CA THR A 46 12.52 -8.42 -17.83
C THR A 46 11.63 -8.05 -19.01
N LYS A 47 12.02 -8.51 -20.21
CA LYS A 47 11.31 -8.30 -21.48
C LYS A 47 11.36 -9.56 -22.36
N PRO A 48 10.49 -9.65 -23.38
CA PRO A 48 10.57 -10.72 -24.37
C PRO A 48 11.90 -10.70 -25.11
N ILE A 49 12.41 -11.89 -25.42
CA ILE A 49 13.59 -12.07 -26.26
C ILE A 49 13.10 -12.37 -27.68
N TYR A 50 13.32 -11.45 -28.61
CA TYR A 50 13.04 -11.67 -30.03
C TYR A 50 14.33 -12.09 -30.73
N LEU A 51 14.21 -13.08 -31.61
CA LEU A 51 15.33 -13.65 -32.36
C LEU A 51 15.25 -13.19 -33.81
N GLU A 52 16.40 -12.90 -34.39
CA GLU A 52 16.56 -12.68 -35.82
C GLU A 52 16.76 -14.02 -36.55
N LYS A 53 16.47 -14.04 -37.85
CA LYS A 53 16.65 -15.27 -38.66
C LYS A 53 18.12 -15.70 -38.77
N THR A 54 19.06 -14.79 -38.51
CA THR A 54 20.50 -15.03 -38.53
C THR A 54 21.04 -15.59 -37.22
N ASP A 55 20.24 -15.64 -36.15
CA ASP A 55 20.68 -16.15 -34.87
C ASP A 55 20.85 -17.68 -34.91
N VAL A 56 22.01 -18.16 -34.45
CA VAL A 56 22.31 -19.59 -34.34
C VAL A 56 22.25 -19.99 -32.87
N LEU A 57 21.22 -20.73 -32.49
CA LEU A 57 21.02 -21.24 -31.14
C LEU A 57 21.14 -22.76 -31.12
N SER A 58 21.68 -23.29 -30.02
CA SER A 58 21.50 -24.71 -29.71
C SER A 58 20.04 -24.99 -29.33
N ASP A 59 19.62 -26.24 -29.48
CA ASP A 59 18.26 -26.67 -29.12
C ASP A 59 17.91 -26.43 -27.64
N SER A 60 18.89 -26.52 -26.73
CA SER A 60 18.68 -26.22 -25.32
C SER A 60 18.41 -24.74 -25.08
N THR A 61 19.19 -23.85 -25.71
CA THR A 61 19.01 -22.40 -25.59
C THR A 61 17.70 -21.94 -26.24
N ALA A 62 17.37 -22.46 -27.43
CA ALA A 62 16.12 -22.14 -28.10
C ALA A 62 14.89 -22.51 -27.24
N ARG A 63 14.92 -23.67 -26.55
CA ARG A 63 13.88 -24.07 -25.61
C ARG A 63 13.78 -23.14 -24.41
N ALA A 64 14.90 -22.75 -23.82
CA ALA A 64 14.92 -21.83 -22.67
C ALA A 64 14.33 -20.45 -23.02
N VAL A 65 14.70 -19.89 -24.18
CA VAL A 65 14.16 -18.62 -24.68
C VAL A 65 12.64 -18.72 -24.91
N LEU A 66 12.20 -19.82 -25.52
CA LEU A 66 10.78 -20.06 -25.76
C LEU A 66 9.97 -20.16 -24.46
N GLU A 67 10.51 -20.87 -23.46
CA GLU A 67 9.89 -21.00 -22.14
C GLU A 67 9.82 -19.66 -21.39
N HIS A 68 10.91 -18.88 -21.41
CA HIS A 68 10.96 -17.53 -20.84
C HIS A 68 9.86 -16.64 -21.44
N ASN A 69 9.80 -16.58 -22.77
CA ASN A 69 8.80 -15.75 -23.46
C ASN A 69 7.36 -16.20 -23.20
N ARG A 70 7.10 -17.52 -23.16
CA ARG A 70 5.77 -18.05 -22.84
C ARG A 70 5.36 -17.75 -21.41
N THR A 71 6.29 -17.87 -20.47
CA THR A 71 6.05 -17.53 -19.07
C THR A 71 5.73 -16.05 -18.92
N GLY A 72 6.53 -15.18 -19.53
CA GLY A 72 6.26 -13.74 -19.50
C GLY A 72 5.00 -13.34 -20.29
N ALA A 73 4.59 -14.07 -21.32
CA ALA A 73 3.28 -13.87 -21.95
C ALA A 73 2.13 -14.15 -20.96
N LYS A 74 2.25 -15.20 -20.14
CA LYS A 74 1.25 -15.58 -19.13
C LYS A 74 1.24 -14.65 -17.92
N VAL A 75 2.41 -14.29 -17.41
CA VAL A 75 2.57 -13.55 -16.13
C VAL A 75 2.61 -12.03 -16.35
N CYS A 76 3.28 -11.59 -17.41
CA CYS A 76 3.56 -10.17 -17.69
C CYS A 76 2.79 -9.62 -18.90
N GLY A 77 1.96 -10.42 -19.59
CA GLY A 77 1.18 -9.98 -20.74
C GLY A 77 2.00 -9.67 -21.99
N TRP A 78 3.21 -10.23 -22.10
CA TRP A 78 4.07 -10.05 -23.27
C TRP A 78 3.43 -10.58 -24.56
N ARG A 79 3.74 -9.91 -25.68
CA ARG A 79 3.17 -10.24 -26.99
C ARG A 79 4.26 -10.62 -27.99
N PRO A 80 4.00 -11.57 -28.90
CA PRO A 80 4.88 -11.81 -30.04
C PRO A 80 4.87 -10.60 -30.99
N LEU A 81 5.94 -10.44 -31.76
CA LEU A 81 5.96 -9.50 -32.88
C LEU A 81 4.89 -9.93 -33.90
N ALA A 82 4.19 -8.94 -34.47
CA ALA A 82 3.33 -9.20 -35.63
C ALA A 82 4.19 -9.67 -36.81
N LYS A 83 3.66 -10.62 -37.60
CA LYS A 83 4.32 -11.11 -38.80
C LYS A 83 4.32 -10.08 -39.92
#